data_AF-A0A8J3AYR3-F1
#
_entry.id   AF-A0A8J3AYR3-F1
#
_cell.length_a   1.000
_cell.length_b   1.000
_cell.length_c   1.000
_cell.angle_alpha   90.00
_cell.angle_beta   90.00
_cell.angle_gamma   90.00
#
_symmetry.space_group_name_H-M   'P 1'
#
loop_
_entity.id
_entity.type
_entity.pdbx_description
1 polymer ?
#
loop_
_entity_poly.entity_id
_entity_poly.type
_entity_poly.pdbx_seq_one_letter_code
_entity_poly.pdbx_strand_id
1 'polypeptide(L)' 'MLRKVDGDAARQSSTLLGLKTKAGYSHTPTTPDEVKRAARAAAALVDAARRAHAATAG' A
#
# COMPACT_ATOMS: atom_id res chain seq x y z
N MET A 1 5.00 -13.23 -4.35
CA MET A 1 6.17 -12.90 -5.19
C MET A 1 6.61 -11.43 -5.12
N LEU A 2 5.79 -10.44 -4.76
CA LEU A 2 6.27 -9.05 -4.53
C LEU A 2 7.36 -8.93 -3.46
N ARG A 3 7.25 -9.66 -2.34
CA ARG A 3 8.24 -9.62 -1.24
C ARG A 3 9.66 -10.04 -1.64
N LYS A 4 9.82 -10.72 -2.79
CA LYS A 4 11.13 -11.12 -3.34
C LYS A 4 11.72 -10.07 -4.30
N VAL A 5 10.90 -9.12 -4.76
CA VAL A 5 11.24 -8.11 -5.77
C VAL A 5 11.34 -6.73 -5.13
N ASP A 6 10.38 -6.37 -4.27
CA ASP A 6 10.36 -5.14 -3.48
C ASP A 6 9.59 -5.38 -2.18
N GLY A 7 10.34 -5.43 -1.07
CA GLY A 7 9.78 -5.67 0.26
C GLY A 7 8.92 -4.52 0.78
N ASP A 8 9.22 -3.29 0.38
CA ASP A 8 8.49 -2.10 0.83
C ASP A 8 7.17 -1.96 0.08
N ALA A 9 7.16 -2.20 -1.23
CA ALA A 9 5.93 -2.24 -2.03
C ALA A 9 4.97 -3.34 -1.55
N ALA A 10 5.52 -4.51 -1.16
CA ALA A 10 4.73 -5.59 -0.57
C ALA A 10 4.09 -5.20 0.77
N ARG A 11 4.85 -4.51 1.64
CA ARG A 11 4.36 -4.03 2.94
C ARG A 11 3.28 -2.95 2.80
N GLN A 12 3.47 -2.01 1.87
CA GLN A 12 2.48 -0.97 1.56
C GLN A 12 1.19 -1.59 1.03
N SER A 13 1.30 -2.53 0.09
CA SER A 13 0.15 -3.27 -0.46
C SER A 13 -0.60 -4.07 0.61
N SER A 14 0.11 -4.72 1.54
CA SER A 14 -0.49 -5.44 2.66
C SER A 14 -1.24 -4.50 3.61
N THR A 15 -0.75 -3.28 3.81
CA THR A 15 -1.40 -2.26 4.66
C THR A 15 -2.72 -1.81 4.04
N LEU A 16 -2.75 -1.60 2.72
CA LEU A 16 -3.97 -1.24 1.98
C LEU A 16 -5.00 -2.37 2.01
N LEU A 17 -4.56 -3.60 1.77
CA LEU A 17 -5.43 -4.76 1.81
C LEU A 17 -6.02 -4.98 3.21
N GLY A 18 -5.20 -4.84 4.25
CA GLY A 18 -5.65 -4.95 5.64
C GLY A 18 -6.75 -3.93 5.98
N LEU A 19 -6.59 -2.68 5.55
CA LEU A 19 -7.61 -1.65 5.77
C LEU A 19 -8.90 -1.95 5.01
N LYS A 20 -8.80 -2.34 3.72
CA LYS A 20 -9.95 -2.72 2.90
C LYS A 20 -10.72 -3.88 3.54
N THR A 21 -10.00 -4.90 3.99
CA THR A 21 -10.61 -6.07 4.62
C THR A 21 -11.31 -5.70 5.92
N LYS A 22 -10.69 -4.87 6.77
CA LYS A 22 -11.33 -4.36 7.98
C LYS A 22 -12.59 -3.58 7.67
N ALA A 23 -12.52 -2.62 6.74
CA ALA A 23 -13.66 -1.78 6.39
C ALA A 23 -14.83 -2.56 5.76
N GLY A 24 -14.53 -3.60 4.97
CA GLY A 24 -15.55 -4.37 4.26
C GLY A 24 -16.09 -5.59 5.00
N TYR A 25 -15.30 -6.19 5.90
CA TYR A 25 -15.61 -7.48 6.52
C TYR A 25 -15.50 -7.50 8.05
N SER A 26 -15.18 -6.38 8.69
CA SER A 26 -15.20 -6.28 10.15
C SER A 26 -16.36 -5.40 10.63
N HIS A 27 -16.89 -5.73 11.80
CA HIS A 27 -17.82 -4.87 12.53
C HIS A 27 -17.10 -3.73 13.28
N THR A 28 -15.76 -3.75 13.34
CA THR A 28 -14.96 -2.69 13.94
C THR A 28 -14.79 -1.52 12.98
N PRO A 29 -15.20 -0.30 13.37
CA PRO A 29 -15.00 0.88 12.53
C PRO A 29 -13.52 1.12 12.21
N THR A 30 -13.25 1.60 11.01
CA THR A 30 -11.94 2.15 10.64
C THR A 30 -11.72 3.51 11.27
N THR A 31 -10.53 3.71 11.82
CA THR A 31 -10.15 4.95 12.48
C THR A 31 -9.50 5.95 11.50
N PRO A 32 -9.54 7.26 11.78
CA PRO A 32 -8.88 8.26 10.95
C PRO A 32 -7.38 8.00 10.77
N ASP A 33 -6.70 7.47 11.78
CA ASP A 33 -5.25 7.23 11.71
C ASP A 33 -4.91 6.00 10.86
N GLU A 34 -5.76 4.99 10.85
CA GLU A 34 -5.65 3.86 9.92
C GLU A 34 -5.83 4.34 8.47
N VAL A 35 -6.79 5.22 8.21
CA VAL A 35 -7.00 5.83 6.89
C VAL A 35 -5.80 6.66 6.47
N LYS A 36 -5.25 7.51 7.36
CA LYS A 36 -4.02 8.29 7.08
C LYS A 36 -2.81 7.40 6.80
N ARG A 37 -2.67 6.28 7.53
CA ARG A 37 -1.58 5.32 7.30
C ARG A 37 -1.73 4.65 5.94
N ALA A 38 -2.94 4.24 5.57
CA ALA A 38 -3.21 3.67 4.25
C ALA A 38 -2.98 4.69 3.12
N ALA A 39 -3.43 5.94 3.27
CA ALA A 39 -3.18 6.99 2.29
C ALA A 39 -1.68 7.20 2.03
N ARG A 40 -0.86 7.23 3.09
CA ARG A 40 0.60 7.31 2.96
C ARG A 40 1.21 6.09 2.26
N ALA A 41 0.73 4.89 2.59
CA ALA A 41 1.17 3.67 1.93
C ALA A 41 0.82 3.65 0.43
N ALA A 42 -0.37 4.14 0.06
CA ALA A 42 -0.79 4.26 -1.34
C ALA A 42 0.09 5.25 -2.11
N ALA A 43 0.34 6.43 -1.55
CA ALA A 43 1.22 7.43 -2.18
C ALA A 43 2.63 6.86 -2.42
N ALA A 44 3.21 6.23 -1.40
CA ALA A 44 4.54 5.65 -1.50
C ALA A 44 4.63 4.52 -2.55
N LEU A 45 3.56 3.73 -2.70
CA LEU A 45 3.48 2.67 -3.73
C LEU A 45 3.45 3.26 -5.14
N VAL A 46 2.66 4.33 -5.35
CA VAL A 46 2.57 5.02 -6.64
C VAL A 46 3.91 5.67 -7.00
N ASP A 47 4.58 6.30 -6.04
CA ASP A 47 5.89 6.91 -6.28
C ASP A 47 6.96 5.85 -6.57
N ALA A 48 6.92 4.71 -5.89
CA ALA A 48 7.81 3.58 -6.20
C ALA A 48 7.56 3.05 -7.63
N ALA A 49 6.29 2.88 -8.02
CA ALA A 49 5.93 2.45 -9.37
C ALA A 49 6.40 3.45 -10.44
N ARG A 50 6.25 4.77 -10.19
CA ARG A 50 6.75 5.82 -11.08
C ARG A 50 8.27 5.76 -11.25
N ARG A 51 9.02 5.59 -10.15
CA ARG A 51 10.48 5.44 -10.20
C ARG A 51 10.90 4.19 -10.96
N ALA A 52 10.25 3.06 -10.70
CA ALA A 52 10.53 1.81 -11.41
C ALA A 52 10.27 1.95 -12.91
N HIS A 53 9.15 2.55 -13.30
CA HIS A 53 8.82 2.80 -14.70
C HIS A 53 9.82 3.73 -15.39
N ALA A 54 10.24 4.81 -14.72
CA ALA A 54 11.26 5.73 -15.23
C ALA A 54 12.62 5.02 -15.41
N ALA A 55 13.01 4.14 -14.49
CA ALA A 55 14.26 3.38 -14.57
C ALA A 55 14.27 2.35 -15.70
N THR A 56 13.10 1.85 -16.13
CA THR A 56 12.97 0.91 -17.25
C THR A 56 12.78 1.57 -18.62
N ALA A 57 12.55 2.89 -18.65
CA ALA A 57 12.29 3.65 -19.88
C ALA A 57 13.55 4.37 -20.44
N GLY A 58 14.69 4.22 -19.77
CA GLY A 58 16.00 4.78 -20.16
C GLY A 58 16.91 3.73 -20.79
#